data_AF-A0A526XYS4-F1
#
_entry.id   AF-A0A526XYS4-F1
#
_cell.length_a   1.000
_cell.length_b   1.000
_cell.length_c   1.000
_cell.angle_alpha   90.00
_cell.angle_beta   90.00
_cell.angle_gamma   90.00
#
_symmetry.space_group_name_H-M   'P 1'
#
loop_
_entity.id
_entity.type
_entity.pdbx_description
1 polymer ?
#
loop_
_entity_poly.entity_id
_entity_poly.type
_entity_poly.pdbx_seq_one_letter_code
_entity_poly.pdbx_strand_id
1 'polypeptide(L)'
;AREVLNVLTVQRTDLLTYGVLLAAFFASNGIEALRTSLNRAYRVSETRGIIYRRVQSIAFVLIATAGFLAISVLLVFAPLLARLAEANFEWVKPYMGTITLWRYIIASVVIVG
;
A
#
# COMPACT_ATOMS: atom_id res chain seq x y z
N ALA A 1 25.71 12.56 28.76
CA ALA A 1 25.57 13.21 27.44
C ALA A 1 26.06 12.34 26.26
N ARG A 2 27.12 11.53 26.39
CA ARG A 2 27.67 10.71 25.28
C ARG A 2 26.89 9.43 24.94
N GLU A 3 26.25 8.80 25.92
CA GLU A 3 25.37 7.64 25.73
C GLU A 3 24.12 7.96 24.89
N VAL A 4 23.56 9.16 25.04
CA VAL A 4 22.32 9.58 24.35
C VAL A 4 22.51 9.70 22.83
N LEU A 5 23.73 10.03 22.38
CA LEU A 5 24.06 10.06 20.95
C LEU A 5 24.27 8.67 20.36
N ASN A 6 24.71 7.70 21.16
CA ASN A 6 24.95 6.34 20.67
C ASN A 6 23.64 5.60 20.36
N VAL A 7 22.55 5.92 21.07
CA VAL A 7 21.21 5.38 20.76
C VAL A 7 20.59 6.00 19.50
N LEU A 8 21.02 7.22 19.13
CA LEU A 8 20.56 7.91 17.93
C LEU A 8 21.34 7.52 16.66
N THR A 9 22.51 6.91 16.79
CA THR A 9 23.42 6.64 15.66
C THR A 9 23.51 5.16 15.26
N VAL A 10 23.04 4.25 16.14
CA VAL A 10 23.00 2.81 15.81
C VAL A 10 21.67 2.50 15.14
N GLN A 11 21.69 2.38 13.81
CA GLN A 11 20.59 1.88 13.01
C GLN A 11 20.32 0.41 13.40
N ARG A 12 19.36 0.16 14.29
CA ARG A 12 18.98 -1.19 14.70
C ARG A 12 18.10 -1.84 13.63
N THR A 13 18.74 -2.41 12.61
CA THR A 13 18.08 -3.17 11.53
C THR A 13 17.21 -4.30 12.08
N ASP A 14 17.55 -4.87 13.24
CA ASP A 14 16.78 -5.92 13.91
C ASP A 14 15.32 -5.52 14.14
N LEU A 15 15.07 -4.28 14.60
CA LEU A 15 13.72 -3.78 14.84
C LEU A 15 12.91 -3.68 13.55
N LEU A 16 13.56 -3.29 12.44
CA LEU A 16 12.92 -3.25 11.13
C LEU A 16 12.54 -4.66 10.66
N THR A 17 13.46 -5.62 10.76
CA THR A 17 13.20 -7.01 10.34
C THR A 17 12.06 -7.62 11.15
N TYR A 18 12.08 -7.50 12.48
CA TYR A 18 10.98 -7.98 13.32
C TYR A 18 9.67 -7.25 13.05
N GLY A 19 9.71 -5.94 12.82
CA GLY A 19 8.54 -5.14 12.47
C GLY A 19 7.88 -5.62 11.17
N VAL A 20 8.67 -5.86 10.13
CA VAL A 20 8.17 -6.37 8.84
C VAL A 20 7.56 -7.76 9.00
N LEU A 21 8.20 -8.66 9.74
CA LEU A 21 7.68 -10.00 9.99
C LEU A 21 6.34 -9.96 10.76
N LEU A 22 6.26 -9.15 11.80
CA LEU A 22 5.03 -8.99 12.58
C LEU A 22 3.91 -8.36 11.75
N ALA A 23 4.22 -7.33 10.96
CA ALA A 23 3.25 -6.69 10.07
C ALA A 23 2.70 -7.68 9.03
N ALA A 24 3.58 -8.46 8.40
CA ALA A 24 3.17 -9.49 7.45
C ALA A 24 2.28 -10.56 8.12
N PHE A 25 2.62 -10.97 9.35
CA PHE A 25 1.82 -11.92 10.11
C PHE A 25 0.42 -11.37 10.43
N PHE A 26 0.32 -10.17 11.01
CA PHE A 26 -0.98 -9.56 11.35
C PHE A 26 -1.83 -9.29 10.11
N ALA A 27 -1.24 -8.75 9.05
CA ALA A 27 -1.95 -8.48 7.79
C ALA A 27 -2.46 -9.77 7.13
N SER A 28 -1.63 -10.82 7.07
CA SER A 28 -2.03 -12.12 6.53
C SER A 28 -3.16 -12.77 7.32
N ASN A 29 -3.14 -12.65 8.66
CA ASN A 29 -4.23 -13.13 9.52
C ASN A 29 -5.55 -12.40 9.23
N GLY A 30 -5.51 -11.07 9.03
CA GLY A 30 -6.70 -10.28 8.67
C GLY A 30 -7.34 -10.74 7.36
N ILE A 31 -6.55 -10.94 6.29
CA ILE A 31 -7.06 -11.44 5.01
C ILE A 31 -7.67 -12.84 5.15
N GLU A 32 -7.08 -13.71 5.95
CA GLU A 32 -7.61 -15.05 6.17
C GLU A 32 -8.90 -15.05 7.01
N ALA A 33 -9.02 -14.13 7.97
CA ALA A 33 -10.26 -13.90 8.71
C ALA A 33 -11.39 -13.43 7.78
N LEU A 34 -11.10 -12.50 6.87
CA LEU A 34 -12.05 -12.05 5.83
C LEU A 34 -12.44 -13.19 4.90
N ARG A 35 -11.47 -13.97 4.42
CA ARG A 35 -11.75 -15.15 3.58
C ARG A 35 -12.66 -16.13 4.31
N THR A 36 -12.38 -16.42 5.57
CA THR A 36 -13.15 -17.37 6.38
C THR A 36 -14.56 -16.84 6.66
N SER A 37 -14.72 -15.55 6.96
CA SER A 37 -16.03 -14.95 7.18
C SER A 37 -16.89 -14.96 5.91
N LEU A 38 -16.30 -14.62 4.76
CA LEU A 38 -16.96 -14.68 3.46
C LEU A 38 -17.32 -16.12 3.08
N ASN A 39 -16.38 -17.06 3.16
CA ASN A 39 -16.64 -18.47 2.87
C ASN A 39 -17.76 -19.01 3.76
N ARG A 40 -17.80 -18.63 5.04
CA ARG A 40 -18.89 -19.01 5.95
C ARG A 40 -20.23 -18.36 5.58
N ALA A 41 -20.25 -17.07 5.25
CA ALA A 41 -21.45 -16.35 4.82
C ALA A 41 -22.06 -16.96 3.55
N TYR A 42 -21.21 -17.37 2.61
CA TYR A 42 -21.61 -18.01 1.36
C TYR A 42 -21.68 -19.55 1.44
N ARG A 43 -21.52 -20.13 2.64
CA ARG A 43 -21.54 -21.60 2.90
C ARG A 43 -20.60 -22.40 1.98
N VAL A 44 -19.48 -21.79 1.58
CA VAL A 44 -18.44 -22.44 0.78
C VAL A 44 -17.49 -23.18 1.71
N SER A 45 -17.34 -24.49 1.53
CA SER A 45 -16.37 -25.29 2.25
C SER A 45 -14.97 -25.13 1.64
N GLU A 46 -14.01 -24.70 2.46
CA GLU A 46 -12.62 -24.52 2.05
C GLU A 46 -11.86 -25.84 2.22
N THR A 47 -11.48 -26.48 1.12
CA THR A 47 -10.78 -27.79 1.11
C THR A 47 -9.27 -27.65 0.93
N ARG A 48 -8.75 -26.44 0.71
CA ARG A 48 -7.34 -26.17 0.39
C ARG A 48 -6.45 -26.16 1.63
N GLY A 49 -5.20 -26.63 1.46
CA GLY A 49 -4.20 -26.68 2.52
C GLY A 49 -3.88 -25.33 3.17
N ILE A 50 -3.45 -25.34 4.44
CA ILE A 50 -3.17 -24.14 5.24
C ILE A 50 -2.02 -23.32 4.63
N ILE A 51 -0.95 -23.98 4.18
CA ILE A 51 0.24 -23.31 3.62
C ILE A 51 -0.13 -22.52 2.36
N TYR A 52 -0.89 -23.11 1.45
CA TYR A 52 -1.33 -22.46 0.21
C TYR A 52 -2.17 -21.20 0.50
N ARG A 53 -3.08 -21.28 1.47
CA ARG A 53 -3.91 -20.16 1.91
C ARG A 53 -3.11 -19.03 2.54
N ARG A 54 -2.06 -19.36 3.31
CA ARG A 54 -1.14 -18.39 3.92
C ARG A 54 -0.31 -17.65 2.87
N VAL A 55 0.28 -18.38 1.91
CA VAL A 55 1.04 -17.78 0.80
C VAL A 55 0.16 -16.85 -0.02
N GLN A 56 -1.08 -17.27 -0.34
CA GLN A 56 -2.03 -16.44 -1.05
C GLN A 56 -2.38 -15.15 -0.27
N SER A 57 -2.60 -15.26 1.05
CA SER A 57 -2.85 -14.08 1.89
C SER A 57 -1.66 -13.13 1.90
N ILE A 58 -0.43 -13.63 2.06
CA ILE A 58 0.78 -12.79 2.01
C ILE A 58 0.92 -12.13 0.64
N ALA A 59 0.68 -12.85 -0.46
CA ALA A 59 0.72 -12.28 -1.80
C ALA A 59 -0.28 -11.13 -1.98
N PHE A 60 -1.51 -11.27 -1.47
CA PHE A 60 -2.49 -10.19 -1.47
C PHE A 60 -2.03 -8.97 -0.67
N VAL A 61 -1.44 -9.17 0.52
CA VAL A 61 -0.87 -8.08 1.31
C VAL A 61 0.22 -7.36 0.52
N LEU A 62 1.16 -8.09 -0.08
CA LEU A 62 2.26 -7.50 -0.85
C LEU A 62 1.76 -6.71 -2.05
N ILE A 63 0.78 -7.24 -2.80
CA ILE A 63 0.17 -6.53 -3.94
C ILE A 63 -0.53 -5.25 -3.47
N ALA A 64 -1.32 -5.34 -2.39
CA ALA A 64 -2.00 -4.17 -1.83
C ALA A 64 -0.99 -3.11 -1.37
N THR A 65 0.03 -3.50 -0.61
CA THR A 65 1.10 -2.60 -0.15
C THR A 65 1.84 -1.96 -1.31
N ALA A 66 2.21 -2.74 -2.34
CA ALA A 66 2.87 -2.21 -3.53
C ALA A 66 1.96 -1.23 -4.30
N GLY A 67 0.66 -1.54 -4.41
CA GLY A 67 -0.33 -0.67 -5.03
C GLY A 67 -0.49 0.66 -4.28
N PHE A 68 -0.67 0.62 -2.97
CA PHE A 68 -0.73 1.83 -2.14
C PHE A 68 0.56 2.65 -2.25
N LEU A 69 1.72 2.00 -2.19
CA LEU A 69 3.00 2.68 -2.35
C LEU A 69 3.13 3.35 -3.73
N ALA A 70 2.76 2.65 -4.80
CA ALA A 70 2.76 3.21 -6.15
C ALA A 70 1.80 4.41 -6.27
N ILE A 71 0.59 4.32 -5.72
CA ILE A 71 -0.38 5.41 -5.72
C ILE A 71 0.17 6.61 -4.92
N SER A 72 0.71 6.39 -3.72
CA SER A 72 1.30 7.47 -2.91
C SER A 72 2.42 8.18 -3.65
N VAL A 73 3.33 7.41 -4.26
CA VAL A 73 4.42 7.96 -5.09
C VAL A 73 3.86 8.76 -6.26
N LEU A 74 2.94 8.17 -7.04
CA LEU A 74 2.34 8.82 -8.19
C LEU A 74 1.58 10.09 -7.82
N LEU A 75 0.85 10.13 -6.70
CA LEU A 75 0.15 11.35 -6.26
C LEU A 75 1.13 12.49 -5.93
N VAL A 76 2.29 12.16 -5.33
CA VAL A 76 3.35 13.13 -5.05
C VAL A 76 4.00 13.63 -6.34
N PHE A 77 4.27 12.75 -7.29
CA PHE A 77 4.89 13.12 -8.58
C PHE A 77 3.90 13.68 -9.61
N ALA A 78 2.60 13.45 -9.46
CA ALA A 78 1.55 13.89 -10.38
C ALA A 78 1.63 15.38 -10.76
N PRO A 79 1.79 16.35 -9.83
CA PRO A 79 1.94 17.75 -10.21
C PRO A 79 3.19 18.03 -11.07
N LEU A 80 4.29 17.31 -10.82
CA LEU A 80 5.52 17.46 -11.60
C LEU A 80 5.33 16.92 -13.03
N LEU A 81 4.75 15.72 -13.14
CA LEU A 81 4.45 15.08 -14.43
C LEU A 81 3.45 15.90 -15.24
N ALA A 82 2.44 16.49 -14.58
CA ALA A 82 1.45 17.33 -15.25
C ALA A 82 2.08 18.61 -15.83
N ARG A 83 2.98 19.27 -15.09
CA ARG A 83 3.73 20.45 -15.60
C ARG A 83 4.64 20.08 -16.76
N LEU A 84 5.31 18.95 -16.69
CA LEU A 84 6.16 18.46 -17.78
C LEU A 84 5.33 18.14 -19.03
N ALA A 85 4.17 17.50 -18.84
CA ALA A 85 3.26 17.20 -19.94
C ALA A 85 2.74 18.49 -20.59
N GLU A 86 2.31 19.47 -19.81
CA GLU A 86 1.83 20.76 -20.33
C GLU A 86 2.91 21.52 -21.11
N ALA A 87 4.17 21.45 -20.69
CA ALA A 87 5.29 22.10 -21.36
C ALA A 87 5.69 21.45 -22.69
N ASN A 88 5.47 20.15 -22.85
CA ASN A 88 5.87 19.40 -24.06
C ASN A 88 4.69 19.10 -25.01
N PHE A 89 3.45 19.20 -24.52
CA PHE A 89 2.26 18.74 -25.22
C PHE A 89 1.08 19.72 -25.09
N GLU A 90 0.81 20.48 -26.14
CA GLU A 90 -0.25 21.51 -26.13
C GLU A 90 -1.68 20.94 -25.98
N TRP A 91 -1.91 19.72 -26.47
CA TRP A 91 -3.18 18.99 -26.36
C TRP A 91 -3.55 18.57 -24.93
N VAL A 92 -2.64 18.68 -23.95
CA VAL A 92 -2.89 18.32 -22.55
C VAL A 92 -3.57 19.46 -21.77
N LYS A 93 -3.38 20.72 -22.20
CA LYS A 93 -3.93 21.92 -21.54
C LYS A 93 -5.44 21.83 -21.23
N PRO A 94 -6.32 21.37 -22.14
CA PRO A 94 -7.76 21.28 -21.87
C PRO A 94 -8.12 20.26 -20.79
N TYR A 95 -7.29 19.24 -20.58
CA TYR A 95 -7.57 18.13 -19.66
C TYR A 95 -7.01 18.35 -18.25
N MET A 96 -6.23 19.41 -18.02
CA MET A 96 -5.57 19.70 -16.74
C MET A 96 -6.56 19.83 -15.57
N GLY A 97 -7.74 20.42 -15.82
CA GLY A 97 -8.81 20.51 -14.82
C GLY A 97 -9.33 19.14 -14.41
N THR A 98 -9.62 18.27 -15.38
CA THR A 98 -10.08 16.89 -15.15
C THR A 98 -9.02 16.06 -14.43
N ILE A 99 -7.75 16.16 -14.82
CA ILE A 99 -6.63 15.45 -14.16
C ILE A 99 -6.52 15.90 -12.69
N THR A 100 -6.64 17.20 -12.42
CA THR A 100 -6.55 17.75 -11.06
C THR A 100 -7.72 17.29 -10.18
N LEU A 101 -8.94 17.27 -10.73
CA LEU A 101 -10.12 16.77 -10.03
C LEU A 101 -9.96 15.30 -9.63
N TRP A 102 -9.62 14.45 -10.59
CA TRP A 102 -9.39 13.02 -10.32
C TRP A 102 -8.26 12.79 -9.31
N ARG A 103 -7.19 13.58 -9.38
CA ARG A 103 -6.10 13.51 -8.41
C ARG A 103 -6.59 13.77 -6.98
N TYR A 104 -7.40 14.81 -6.76
CA TYR A 104 -7.92 15.11 -5.42
C TYR A 104 -8.94 14.08 -4.95
N ILE A 105 -9.78 13.55 -5.84
CA ILE A 105 -10.70 12.46 -5.50
C ILE A 105 -9.90 11.24 -5.03
N ILE A 106 -8.92 10.78 -5.82
CA ILE A 106 -8.09 9.62 -5.47
C ILE A 106 -7.33 9.87 -4.17
N ALA A 107 -6.71 11.05 -4.01
CA ALA A 107 -6.00 11.41 -2.79
C ALA A 107 -6.93 11.40 -1.56
N SER A 108 -8.14 11.94 -1.67
CA SER A 108 -9.10 11.96 -0.57
C SER A 108 -9.55 10.55 -0.17
N VAL A 109 -9.84 9.69 -1.15
CA VAL A 109 -10.23 8.30 -0.91
C VAL A 109 -9.10 7.53 -0.23
N VAL A 110 -7.85 7.73 -0.65
CA VAL A 110 -6.69 7.00 -0.09
C VAL A 110 -6.29 7.50 1.30
N ILE A 111 -6.50 8.78 1.60
CA ILE A 111 -6.16 9.36 2.92
C ILE A 111 -7.26 9.11 3.95
N VAL A 112 -8.53 9.16 3.53
CA VAL A 112 -9.69 9.05 4.42
C VAL A 112 -10.16 7.60 4.58
N GLY A 113 -10.04 6.78 3.53
CA GLY A 113 -10.45 5.37 3.53
C GLY A 113 -9.39 4.46 4.13
#